data_AF-A0A519UTV9-F1
#
_entry.id   AF-A0A519UTV9-F1
#
_cell.length_a   1.000
_cell.length_b   1.000
_cell.length_c   1.000
_cell.angle_alpha   90.00
_cell.angle_beta   90.00
_cell.angle_gamma   90.00
#
_symmetry.space_group_name_H-M   'P 1'
#
loop_
_entity.id
_entity.type
_entity.pdbx_description
1 polymer ?
#
loop_
_entity_poly.entity_id
_entity_poly.type
_entity_poly.pdbx_seq_one_letter_code
_entity_poly.pdbx_strand_id
1 'polypeptide(L)'
;MSNAFSDIKQIRTVFTFAELSESHFAEDKNAICWERKLVGDFGELVSKLRLKEDITEVSINDLLDLELSADGDVARSIVLKDLELLSACGASPTLNLLKKYERDIDFDFISTDVYSYHVDRSPVATSTFLCTYYGASGDILANEEAEQKILVPEIREKLK
;
A
#
# COMPACT_ATOMS: atom_id res chain seq x y z
N MET A 1 21.29 -0.47 -10.89
CA MET A 1 20.97 0.14 -9.59
C MET A 1 21.02 -1.00 -8.60
N SER A 2 21.72 -0.85 -7.47
CA SER A 2 21.78 -1.89 -6.44
C SER A 2 20.37 -2.20 -5.95
N ASN A 3 20.00 -3.48 -5.88
CA ASN A 3 18.69 -3.91 -5.39
C ASN A 3 18.59 -3.60 -3.89
N ALA A 4 18.15 -2.39 -3.56
CA ALA A 4 18.09 -1.89 -2.18
C ALA A 4 17.24 -2.78 -1.25
N PHE A 5 16.36 -3.61 -1.84
CA PHE A 5 15.47 -4.51 -1.11
C PHE A 5 15.92 -5.98 -1.11
N SER A 6 16.90 -6.39 -1.94
CA SER A 6 17.35 -7.80 -1.95
C SER A 6 18.08 -8.19 -0.67
N ASP A 7 18.66 -7.21 0.01
CA ASP A 7 19.46 -7.41 1.23
C ASP A 7 18.60 -7.30 2.50
N ILE A 8 17.31 -6.96 2.38
CA ILE A 8 16.39 -6.86 3.51
C ILE A 8 15.78 -8.24 3.76
N LYS A 9 16.13 -8.83 4.91
CA LYS A 9 15.74 -10.18 5.29
C LYS A 9 14.23 -10.37 5.33
N GLN A 10 13.45 -9.32 5.59
CA GLN A 10 11.99 -9.36 5.71
C GLN A 10 11.26 -9.26 4.35
N ILE A 11 11.96 -8.90 3.28
CA ILE A 11 11.37 -8.70 1.95
C ILE A 11 11.63 -9.92 1.07
N ARG A 12 10.58 -10.42 0.42
CA ARG A 12 10.67 -11.40 -0.67
C ARG A 12 10.50 -10.67 -1.99
N THR A 13 11.50 -10.76 -2.86
CA THR A 13 11.41 -10.20 -4.21
C THR A 13 10.77 -11.20 -5.17
N VAL A 14 9.87 -10.71 -6.03
CA VAL A 14 9.23 -11.44 -7.13
C VAL A 14 9.27 -10.59 -8.39
N PHE A 15 9.18 -11.21 -9.57
CA PHE A 15 9.37 -10.52 -10.84
C PHE A 15 8.11 -10.52 -11.72
N THR A 16 7.15 -11.38 -11.41
CA THR A 16 5.87 -11.46 -12.14
C THR A 16 4.69 -11.16 -11.22
N PHE A 17 3.59 -10.70 -11.83
CA PHE A 17 2.33 -10.50 -11.11
C PHE A 17 1.77 -11.82 -10.56
N ALA A 18 1.93 -12.93 -11.30
CA ALA A 18 1.50 -14.26 -10.82
C ALA A 18 2.24 -14.66 -9.54
N GLU A 19 3.57 -14.50 -9.51
CA GLU A 19 4.36 -14.73 -8.30
C GLU A 19 3.93 -13.79 -7.17
N LEU A 20 3.60 -12.52 -7.46
CA LEU A 20 3.09 -11.59 -6.45
C LEU A 20 1.75 -12.07 -5.86
N SER A 21 0.81 -12.48 -6.70
CA SER A 21 -0.55 -12.87 -6.28
C SER A 21 -0.60 -14.23 -5.56
N GLU A 22 0.31 -15.14 -5.90
CA GLU A 22 0.34 -16.50 -5.35
C GLU A 22 1.31 -16.66 -4.18
N SER A 23 2.15 -15.66 -3.92
CA SER A 23 3.12 -15.71 -2.82
C SER A 23 2.46 -15.42 -1.48
N HIS A 24 2.69 -16.33 -0.53
CA HIS A 24 2.34 -16.13 0.87
C HIS A 24 3.55 -15.67 1.69
N PHE A 25 3.28 -14.91 2.74
CA PHE A 25 4.26 -14.63 3.80
C PHE A 25 4.62 -15.92 4.53
N ALA A 26 5.89 -16.06 4.89
CA ALA A 26 6.42 -17.23 5.58
C ALA A 26 7.65 -16.84 6.41
N GLU A 27 7.82 -17.48 7.56
CA GLU A 27 8.96 -17.26 8.46
C GLU A 27 9.09 -15.77 8.86
N ASP A 28 10.21 -15.14 8.50
CA ASP A 28 10.52 -13.73 8.74
C ASP A 28 10.11 -12.80 7.59
N LYS A 29 9.59 -13.35 6.48
CA LYS A 29 9.13 -12.59 5.32
C LYS A 29 7.71 -12.09 5.55
N ASN A 30 7.56 -10.80 5.85
CA ASN A 30 6.27 -10.13 6.03
C ASN A 30 6.01 -9.04 4.97
N ALA A 31 6.83 -9.01 3.90
CA ALA A 31 6.67 -8.13 2.77
C ALA A 31 7.06 -8.80 1.45
N ILE A 32 6.33 -8.51 0.37
CA ILE A 32 6.66 -8.98 -0.98
C ILE A 32 6.86 -7.76 -1.89
N CYS A 33 8.00 -7.69 -2.56
CA CYS A 33 8.33 -6.65 -3.52
C CYS A 33 8.20 -7.21 -4.94
N TRP A 34 7.24 -6.68 -5.71
CA TRP A 34 7.20 -6.90 -7.16
C TRP A 34 8.20 -5.98 -7.85
N GLU A 35 9.39 -6.50 -8.13
CA GLU A 35 10.46 -5.74 -8.75
C GLU A 35 10.20 -5.58 -10.24
N ARG A 36 10.02 -4.33 -10.65
CA ARG A 36 9.88 -3.94 -12.05
C ARG A 36 10.28 -2.49 -12.24
N LYS A 37 10.62 -2.14 -13.48
CA LYS A 37 10.85 -0.75 -13.88
C LYS A 37 9.51 -0.10 -14.23
N LEU A 38 9.07 0.85 -13.42
CA LEU A 38 7.96 1.74 -13.75
C LEU A 38 8.48 2.87 -14.65
N VAL A 39 7.87 3.03 -15.83
CA VAL A 39 8.22 4.07 -16.80
C VAL A 39 7.07 5.07 -16.92
N GLY A 40 7.37 6.31 -17.31
CA GLY A 40 6.39 7.40 -17.39
C GLY A 40 6.45 8.35 -16.18
N ASP A 41 5.66 9.42 -16.25
CA ASP A 41 5.62 10.48 -15.25
C ASP A 41 4.41 10.34 -14.32
N PHE A 42 4.58 9.58 -13.23
CA PHE A 42 3.56 9.46 -12.19
C PHE A 42 3.38 10.75 -11.38
N GLY A 43 4.39 11.63 -11.37
CA GLY A 43 4.31 12.94 -10.73
C GLY A 43 3.33 13.86 -11.46
N GLU A 44 3.27 13.77 -12.80
CA GLU A 44 2.29 14.49 -13.61
C GLU A 44 0.86 14.11 -13.21
N LEU A 45 0.57 12.82 -13.04
CA LEU A 45 -0.74 12.34 -12.57
C LEU A 45 -1.12 12.99 -11.24
N VAL A 46 -0.21 12.94 -10.26
CA VAL A 46 -0.43 13.53 -8.93
C VAL A 46 -0.65 15.03 -9.01
N SER A 47 0.09 15.73 -9.88
CA SER A 47 -0.01 17.19 -10.02
C SER A 47 -1.34 17.66 -10.64
N LYS A 48 -1.98 16.81 -11.43
CA LYS A 48 -3.22 17.15 -12.16
C LYS A 48 -4.48 16.64 -11.46
N LEU A 49 -4.36 15.60 -10.65
CA LEU A 49 -5.44 15.13 -9.80
C LEU A 49 -5.70 16.11 -8.65
N ARG A 50 -6.97 16.28 -8.29
CA ARG A 50 -7.37 17.20 -7.23
C ARG A 50 -7.58 16.47 -5.91
N LEU A 51 -6.79 16.85 -4.92
CA LEU A 51 -7.00 16.46 -3.53
C LEU A 51 -8.26 17.15 -2.97
N LYS A 52 -9.25 16.38 -2.52
CA LYS A 52 -10.51 16.86 -1.92
C LYS A 52 -10.44 16.84 -0.39
N GLU A 53 -9.89 15.76 0.15
CA GLU A 53 -9.70 15.49 1.58
C GLU A 53 -8.27 14.98 1.81
N ASP A 54 -7.85 14.75 3.06
CA ASP A 54 -6.49 14.26 3.34
C ASP A 54 -6.21 12.87 2.71
N ILE A 55 -7.28 12.10 2.43
CA ILE A 55 -7.30 10.91 1.57
C ILE A 55 -8.40 11.11 0.53
N THR A 56 -8.06 11.05 -0.77
CA THR A 56 -9.04 11.17 -1.85
C THR A 56 -8.96 9.96 -2.76
N GLU A 57 -10.02 9.18 -2.83
CA GLU A 57 -10.15 8.09 -3.81
C GLU A 57 -10.24 8.68 -5.23
N VAL A 58 -9.46 8.10 -6.14
CA VAL A 58 -9.35 8.47 -7.55
C VAL A 58 -10.00 7.38 -8.37
N SER A 59 -11.05 7.72 -9.10
CA SER A 59 -11.71 6.77 -10.00
C SER A 59 -10.94 6.59 -11.32
N ILE A 60 -11.26 5.53 -12.05
CA ILE A 60 -10.75 5.32 -13.41
C ILE A 60 -11.11 6.50 -14.32
N ASN A 61 -12.33 7.05 -14.19
CA ASN A 61 -12.75 8.20 -15.00
C ASN A 61 -11.92 9.44 -14.67
N ASP A 62 -11.61 9.68 -13.40
CA ASP A 62 -10.73 10.81 -13.01
C ASP A 62 -9.35 10.72 -13.68
N LEU A 63 -8.81 9.51 -13.88
CA LEU A 63 -7.55 9.29 -14.61
C LEU A 63 -7.70 9.51 -16.12
N LEU A 64 -8.81 9.03 -16.70
CA LEU A 64 -9.07 9.13 -18.14
C LEU A 64 -9.32 10.57 -18.59
N ASP A 65 -9.92 11.38 -17.71
CA ASP A 65 -10.23 12.79 -17.96
C ASP A 65 -9.00 13.71 -17.87
N LEU A 66 -7.84 13.20 -17.44
CA LEU A 66 -6.60 13.98 -17.41
C LEU A 66 -6.07 14.21 -18.83
N GLU A 67 -5.86 15.48 -19.18
CA GLU A 67 -4.99 15.86 -20.29
C GLU A 67 -3.53 15.65 -19.84
N LEU A 68 -2.78 14.77 -20.49
CA LEU A 68 -1.43 14.35 -20.07
C LEU A 68 -0.40 14.52 -21.19
N SER A 69 0.88 14.58 -20.81
CA SER A 69 1.97 14.38 -21.76
C SER A 69 2.05 12.90 -22.19
N ALA A 70 2.89 12.61 -23.20
CA ALA A 70 3.14 11.22 -23.60
C ALA A 70 3.69 10.36 -22.45
N ASP A 71 4.55 10.93 -21.59
CA ASP A 71 5.09 10.21 -20.42
C ASP A 71 4.03 10.04 -19.31
N GLY A 72 3.15 11.02 -19.13
CA GLY A 72 1.98 10.91 -18.25
C GLY A 72 1.00 9.83 -18.73
N ASP A 73 0.77 9.72 -20.04
CA ASP A 73 -0.06 8.68 -20.64
C ASP A 73 0.49 7.27 -20.43
N VAL A 74 1.82 7.12 -20.47
CA VAL A 74 2.47 5.86 -20.12
C VAL A 74 2.25 5.52 -18.65
N ALA A 75 2.42 6.49 -17.74
CA ALA A 75 2.14 6.28 -16.30
C ALA A 75 0.68 5.89 -16.06
N ARG A 76 -0.28 6.60 -16.68
CA ARG A 76 -1.71 6.29 -16.61
C ARG A 76 -2.00 4.88 -17.08
N SER A 77 -1.41 4.47 -18.21
CA SER A 77 -1.61 3.13 -18.76
C SER A 77 -1.13 2.02 -17.82
N ILE A 78 -0.01 2.25 -17.12
CA ILE A 78 0.49 1.31 -16.11
C ILE A 78 -0.47 1.19 -14.93
N VAL A 79 -0.91 2.32 -14.36
CA VAL A 79 -1.86 2.32 -13.23
C VAL A 79 -3.15 1.59 -13.61
N LEU A 80 -3.74 1.89 -14.76
CA LEU A 80 -4.96 1.22 -15.23
C LEU A 80 -4.77 -0.28 -15.41
N LYS A 81 -3.65 -0.71 -16.00
CA LYS A 81 -3.33 -2.13 -16.17
C LYS A 81 -3.16 -2.84 -14.83
N ASP A 82 -2.54 -2.20 -13.85
CA ASP A 82 -2.35 -2.79 -12.52
C ASP A 82 -3.68 -2.93 -11.78
N LEU A 83 -4.58 -1.94 -11.87
CA LEU A 83 -5.95 -2.03 -11.36
C LEU A 83 -6.72 -3.18 -12.02
N GLU A 84 -6.55 -3.36 -13.34
CA GLU A 84 -7.16 -4.47 -14.08
C GLU A 84 -6.62 -5.83 -13.61
N LEU A 85 -5.29 -5.97 -13.47
CA LEU A 85 -4.65 -7.21 -13.02
C LEU A 85 -5.13 -7.60 -11.61
N LEU A 86 -5.18 -6.63 -10.68
CA LEU A 86 -5.68 -6.84 -9.32
C LEU A 86 -7.16 -7.23 -9.32
N SER A 87 -7.99 -6.55 -10.13
CA SER A 87 -9.41 -6.90 -10.22
C SER A 87 -9.63 -8.30 -10.84
N ALA A 88 -8.82 -8.66 -11.85
CA ALA A 88 -8.90 -9.95 -12.53
C ALA A 88 -8.50 -11.12 -11.61
N CYS A 89 -7.65 -10.89 -10.60
CA CYS A 89 -7.34 -11.89 -9.57
C CYS A 89 -8.32 -11.90 -8.40
N GLY A 90 -9.44 -11.16 -8.50
CA GLY A 90 -10.50 -11.13 -7.49
C GLY A 90 -10.28 -10.16 -6.34
N ALA A 91 -9.30 -9.24 -6.45
CA ALA A 91 -9.13 -8.16 -5.48
C ALA A 91 -10.09 -6.99 -5.79
N SER A 92 -10.18 -6.05 -4.85
CA SER A 92 -10.96 -4.81 -4.98
C SER A 92 -10.02 -3.60 -4.89
N PRO A 93 -9.22 -3.32 -5.93
CA PRO A 93 -8.19 -2.30 -5.84
C PRO A 93 -8.78 -0.89 -5.78
N THR A 94 -8.18 -0.02 -4.96
CA THR A 94 -8.49 1.41 -4.89
C THR A 94 -7.23 2.21 -5.17
N LEU A 95 -7.38 3.36 -5.80
CA LEU A 95 -6.30 4.33 -6.02
C LEU A 95 -6.60 5.56 -5.19
N ASN A 96 -5.62 6.02 -4.40
CA ASN A 96 -5.81 7.15 -3.49
C ASN A 96 -4.73 8.20 -3.70
N LEU A 97 -5.14 9.47 -3.69
CA LEU A 97 -4.25 10.58 -3.36
C LEU A 97 -4.19 10.74 -1.85
N LEU A 98 -2.98 10.71 -1.31
CA LEU A 98 -2.73 10.78 0.13
C LEU A 98 -1.93 12.05 0.46
N LYS A 99 -2.45 12.85 1.38
CA LYS A 99 -1.73 13.97 2.00
C LYS A 99 -1.22 13.61 3.38
N LYS A 100 -2.08 13.00 4.20
CA LYS A 100 -1.73 12.43 5.51
C LYS A 100 -2.84 11.49 5.98
N TYR A 101 -2.48 10.62 6.91
CA TYR A 101 -3.47 9.87 7.68
C TYR A 101 -3.92 10.68 8.90
N GLU A 102 -5.16 10.46 9.32
CA GLU A 102 -5.66 11.01 10.58
C GLU A 102 -4.96 10.33 11.75
N ARG A 103 -4.57 11.09 12.77
CA ARG A 103 -3.96 10.51 13.96
C ARG A 103 -5.04 9.93 14.84
N ASP A 104 -4.79 8.72 15.33
CA ASP A 104 -5.61 8.10 16.35
C ASP A 104 -5.48 8.91 17.64
N ILE A 105 -6.60 9.41 18.14
CA ILE A 105 -6.72 10.20 19.37
C ILE A 105 -7.73 9.57 20.33
N ASP A 106 -8.23 8.36 20.03
CA ASP A 106 -9.30 7.73 20.79
C ASP A 106 -8.82 7.35 22.20
N PHE A 107 -7.57 6.92 22.31
CA PHE A 107 -6.93 6.60 23.58
C PHE A 107 -5.60 7.34 23.77
N ASP A 108 -5.37 7.83 24.98
CA ASP A 108 -4.11 8.50 25.36
C ASP A 108 -2.97 7.51 25.72
N PHE A 109 -3.30 6.22 25.82
CA PHE A 109 -2.38 5.16 26.26
C PHE A 109 -2.07 4.10 25.20
N ILE A 110 -2.79 4.12 24.07
CA ILE A 110 -2.54 3.25 22.92
C ILE A 110 -3.04 3.94 21.65
N SER A 111 -2.15 4.13 20.67
CA SER A 111 -2.48 4.66 19.35
C SER A 111 -2.40 3.58 18.28
N THR A 112 -3.24 3.72 17.26
CA THR A 112 -3.14 3.04 15.98
C THR A 112 -2.29 3.87 15.02
N ASP A 113 -1.01 3.52 14.89
CA ASP A 113 -0.06 4.22 14.01
C ASP A 113 0.15 3.49 12.66
N VAL A 114 -0.62 2.43 12.41
CA VAL A 114 -0.55 1.65 11.17
C VAL A 114 -1.81 1.92 10.34
N TYR A 115 -1.65 2.62 9.23
CA TYR A 115 -2.77 3.10 8.41
C TYR A 115 -3.00 2.34 7.11
N SER A 116 -2.04 1.50 6.73
CA SER A 116 -2.09 0.72 5.50
C SER A 116 -2.29 -0.78 5.75
N TYR A 117 -2.16 -1.23 7.01
CA TYR A 117 -2.46 -2.61 7.39
C TYR A 117 -3.90 -2.71 7.86
N HIS A 118 -4.80 -3.03 6.92
CA HIS A 118 -6.20 -3.20 7.24
C HIS A 118 -6.45 -4.61 7.78
N VAL A 119 -6.27 -4.80 9.10
CA VAL A 119 -7.02 -5.82 9.84
C VAL A 119 -8.42 -5.28 10.04
N ASP A 120 -9.19 -5.11 8.97
CA ASP A 120 -10.54 -4.55 9.12
C ASP A 120 -11.60 -5.47 8.56
N ARG A 121 -12.41 -5.97 9.50
CA ARG A 121 -13.79 -6.48 9.38
C ARG A 121 -14.11 -7.61 8.43
N SER A 122 -13.20 -8.07 7.59
CA SER A 122 -13.46 -9.26 6.78
C SER A 122 -13.46 -10.49 7.69
N PRO A 123 -14.58 -11.26 7.78
CA PRO A 123 -14.57 -12.54 8.48
C PRO A 123 -13.72 -13.60 7.75
N VAL A 124 -13.20 -13.25 6.57
CA VAL A 124 -12.38 -14.10 5.71
C VAL A 124 -11.01 -13.44 5.52
N ALA A 125 -9.94 -14.22 5.62
CA ALA A 125 -8.60 -13.72 5.35
C ALA A 125 -8.52 -13.16 3.92
N THR A 126 -8.11 -11.90 3.79
CA THR A 126 -7.87 -11.23 2.50
C THR A 126 -6.45 -10.68 2.48
N SER A 127 -5.81 -10.73 1.31
CA SER A 127 -4.48 -10.14 1.13
C SER A 127 -4.64 -8.68 0.72
N THR A 128 -3.87 -7.78 1.34
CA THR A 128 -3.82 -6.36 0.96
C THR A 128 -2.57 -6.10 0.13
N PHE A 129 -2.76 -5.53 -1.07
CA PHE A 129 -1.67 -5.07 -1.91
C PHE A 129 -1.56 -3.55 -1.78
N LEU A 130 -0.41 -3.06 -1.34
CA LEU A 130 -0.13 -1.63 -1.20
C LEU A 130 0.99 -1.25 -2.14
N CYS A 131 0.76 -0.21 -2.94
CA CYS A 131 1.76 0.32 -3.85
C CYS A 131 1.69 1.84 -3.84
N THR A 132 2.86 2.48 -3.75
CA THR A 132 3.00 3.92 -3.96
C THR A 132 3.63 4.13 -5.34
N TYR A 133 2.89 4.75 -6.25
CA TYR A 133 3.40 5.09 -7.59
C TYR A 133 4.28 6.35 -7.60
N TYR A 134 4.03 7.28 -6.68
CA TYR A 134 4.76 8.54 -6.56
C TYR A 134 4.71 9.07 -5.12
N GLY A 135 5.85 9.57 -4.62
CA GLY A 135 6.00 10.07 -3.26
C GLY A 135 6.83 9.14 -2.36
N ALA A 136 6.79 9.40 -1.05
CA ALA A 136 7.47 8.56 -0.08
C ALA A 136 6.78 7.19 0.05
N SER A 137 7.56 6.12 0.11
CA SER A 137 7.05 4.81 0.48
C SER A 137 6.75 4.74 1.97
N GLY A 138 5.85 3.85 2.36
CA GLY A 138 5.70 3.47 3.76
C GLY A 138 6.90 2.67 4.26
N ASP A 139 7.08 2.65 5.59
CA ASP A 139 8.04 1.79 6.27
C ASP A 139 7.38 0.47 6.69
N ILE A 140 8.20 -0.56 6.88
CA ILE A 140 7.77 -1.90 7.28
C ILE A 140 8.36 -2.20 8.65
N LEU A 141 7.54 -2.71 9.56
CA LEU A 141 7.98 -3.22 10.87
C LEU A 141 8.28 -4.73 10.75
N ALA A 142 9.45 -5.17 11.21
CA ALA A 142 9.74 -6.61 11.23
C ALA A 142 8.86 -7.33 12.26
N ASN A 143 8.44 -8.56 11.96
CA ASN A 143 7.61 -9.34 12.88
C ASN A 143 8.26 -9.51 14.27
N GLU A 144 9.59 -9.63 14.33
CA GLU A 144 10.35 -9.78 15.59
C GLU A 144 10.41 -8.50 16.42
N GLU A 145 10.17 -7.34 15.81
CA GLU A 145 10.11 -6.04 16.47
C GLU A 145 8.68 -5.68 16.92
N ALA A 146 7.69 -6.47 16.52
CA ALA A 146 6.28 -6.23 16.85
C ALA A 146 5.92 -6.78 18.23
N GLU A 147 5.31 -5.93 19.07
CA GLU A 147 4.80 -6.32 20.39
C GLU A 147 3.27 -6.38 20.40
N GLN A 148 2.72 -7.47 20.92
CA GLN A 148 1.28 -7.60 21.13
C GLN A 148 0.85 -6.82 22.38
N LYS A 149 0.40 -5.58 22.19
CA LYS A 149 -0.05 -4.68 23.29
C LYS A 149 -1.14 -5.28 24.20
N ILE A 150 -1.94 -6.24 23.71
CA ILE A 150 -2.93 -6.96 24.53
C ILE A 150 -2.30 -7.84 25.64
N LEU A 151 -1.03 -8.22 25.48
CA LEU A 151 -0.27 -8.97 26.48
C LEU A 151 0.29 -8.07 27.59
N VAL A 152 0.30 -6.75 27.40
CA VAL A 152 0.75 -5.76 28.39
C VAL A 152 -0.36 -5.54 29.43
N PRO A 153 -0.17 -5.94 30.70
CA PRO A 153 -1.22 -5.88 31.71
C PRO A 153 -1.80 -4.48 31.94
N GLU A 154 -0.95 -3.44 31.91
CA GLU A 154 -1.34 -2.04 32.11
C GLU A 154 -2.26 -1.53 30.99
N ILE A 155 -2.00 -1.96 29.75
CA ILE A 155 -2.87 -1.63 28.60
C ILE A 155 -4.18 -2.39 28.73
N ARG A 156 -4.13 -3.70 29.03
CA ARG A 156 -5.33 -4.54 29.16
C ARG A 156 -6.26 -4.06 30.27
N GLU A 157 -5.73 -3.57 31.38
CA GLU A 157 -6.55 -3.06 32.48
C GLU A 157 -7.32 -1.80 32.08
N LYS A 158 -6.72 -0.93 31.25
CA LYS A 158 -7.37 0.28 30.72
C LYS A 158 -8.42 0.01 29.63
N LEU A 159 -8.48 -1.21 29.08
CA LEU A 159 -9.44 -1.63 28.06
C LEU A 159 -10.72 -2.29 28.62
N LYS A 160 -10.79 -2.52 29.94
CA LYS A 160 -11.99 -3.05 30.62
C LYS A 160 -13.02 -1.94 30.86
#